data_AF-A0A936QVE7-F1
#
_entry.id   AF-A0A936QVE7-F1
#
_cell.length_a   1.000
_cell.length_b   1.000
_cell.length_c   1.000
_cell.angle_alpha   90.00
_cell.angle_beta   90.00
_cell.angle_gamma   90.00
#
_symmetry.space_group_name_H-M   'P 1'
#
loop_
_entity.id
_entity.type
_entity.pdbx_description
1 polymer ?
#
loop_
_entity_poly.entity_id
_entity_poly.type
_entity_poly.pdbx_seq_one_letter_code
_entity_poly.pdbx_strand_id
1 'polypeptide(L)'
;MHPSKFFDELKKRNGLTSDTELASLIGLTSARISQMRTQEGNLTARLLASYIQKAEDRGRVLAMTDPIRPIVEMYPISAVPSKQDAKWEMLPTGKTDQRNQTIRSILEKSQGIYFLYDSQGCAIYAGKTEKQNIWKEMNDAFNRERSNHQAFFVQHPTNGSTFSPAWETPRQPKKMVVYLYDTAHYFSAYEVTPSLIPKLEALVVRAFCNSLSNKKMEKL
;
A
#
# COMPACT_ATOMS: atom_id res chain seq x y z
N MET A 1 -43.54 -3.18 -12.59
CA MET A 1 -42.88 -3.84 -11.45
C MET A 1 -42.98 -2.92 -10.23
N HIS A 2 -43.42 -3.45 -9.09
CA HIS A 2 -43.50 -2.69 -7.84
C HIS A 2 -42.08 -2.32 -7.33
N PRO A 3 -41.86 -1.10 -6.82
CA PRO A 3 -40.55 -0.65 -6.33
C PRO A 3 -39.91 -1.57 -5.29
N SER A 4 -40.69 -2.08 -4.34
CA SER A 4 -40.19 -3.00 -3.30
C SER A 4 -39.55 -4.25 -3.89
N LYS A 5 -40.21 -4.91 -4.87
CA LYS A 5 -39.67 -6.11 -5.52
C LYS A 5 -38.34 -5.84 -6.22
N PHE A 6 -38.22 -4.66 -6.84
CA PHE A 6 -36.98 -4.24 -7.51
C PHE A 6 -35.84 -4.03 -6.51
N PHE A 7 -36.09 -3.29 -5.43
CA PHE A 7 -35.08 -3.01 -4.41
C PHE A 7 -34.66 -4.27 -3.65
N ASP A 8 -35.58 -5.20 -3.38
CA ASP A 8 -35.27 -6.46 -2.71
C ASP A 8 -34.39 -7.36 -3.58
N GLU A 9 -34.67 -7.41 -4.89
CA GLU A 9 -33.83 -8.14 -5.85
C GLU A 9 -32.43 -7.50 -5.97
N LEU A 10 -32.33 -6.17 -5.98
CA LEU A 10 -31.05 -5.47 -5.97
C LEU A 10 -30.24 -5.76 -4.70
N LYS A 11 -30.86 -5.75 -3.53
CA LYS A 11 -30.18 -6.13 -2.27
C LYS A 11 -29.64 -7.54 -2.36
N LYS A 12 -30.49 -8.49 -2.78
CA LYS A 12 -30.13 -9.91 -2.87
C LYS A 12 -28.93 -10.13 -3.80
N ARG A 13 -28.93 -9.52 -4.98
CA ARG A 13 -27.84 -9.66 -5.96
C ARG A 13 -26.52 -9.05 -5.49
N ASN A 14 -26.57 -8.02 -4.66
CA ASN A 14 -25.39 -7.31 -4.15
C ASN A 14 -25.02 -7.72 -2.71
N GLY A 15 -25.69 -8.72 -2.12
CA GLY A 15 -25.44 -9.18 -0.75
C GLY A 15 -25.70 -8.13 0.33
N LEU A 16 -26.61 -7.17 0.09
CA LEU A 16 -26.90 -6.07 1.00
C LEU A 16 -27.98 -6.45 2.01
N THR A 17 -27.84 -5.97 3.25
CA THR A 17 -28.74 -6.28 4.36
C THR A 17 -29.71 -5.14 4.65
N SER A 18 -29.37 -3.90 4.28
CA SER A 18 -30.15 -2.71 4.64
C SER A 18 -30.52 -1.81 3.46
N ASP A 19 -31.59 -1.02 3.61
CA ASP A 19 -31.94 0.03 2.63
C ASP A 19 -30.89 1.15 2.61
N THR A 20 -30.15 1.34 3.70
CA THR A 20 -29.05 2.32 3.76
C THR A 20 -27.88 1.92 2.89
N GLU A 21 -27.49 0.64 2.91
CA GLU A 21 -26.49 0.09 2.01
C GLU A 21 -26.95 0.19 0.55
N LEU A 22 -28.22 -0.15 0.28
CA LEU A 22 -28.79 -0.03 -1.07
C LEU A 22 -28.80 1.43 -1.56
N ALA A 23 -29.23 2.36 -0.72
CA ALA A 23 -29.21 3.79 -1.00
C ALA A 23 -27.80 4.28 -1.36
N SER A 24 -26.81 3.84 -0.58
CA SER A 24 -25.40 4.12 -0.86
C SER A 24 -24.94 3.47 -2.18
N LEU A 25 -25.43 2.29 -2.56
CA LEU A 25 -25.05 1.66 -3.82
C LEU A 25 -25.55 2.46 -5.03
N ILE A 26 -26.84 2.85 -5.05
CA ILE A 26 -27.49 3.43 -6.23
C ILE A 26 -27.53 4.96 -6.25
N GLY A 27 -26.89 5.62 -5.28
CA GLY A 27 -26.84 7.08 -5.21
C GLY A 27 -28.18 7.73 -4.85
N LEU A 28 -28.95 7.11 -3.96
CA LEU A 28 -30.19 7.64 -3.41
C LEU A 28 -30.07 7.84 -1.89
N THR A 29 -31.10 8.44 -1.28
CA THR A 29 -31.21 8.52 0.18
C THR A 29 -32.09 7.38 0.70
N SER A 30 -31.84 6.92 1.93
CA SER A 30 -32.68 5.88 2.57
C SER A 30 -34.14 6.32 2.68
N ALA A 31 -34.38 7.62 2.91
CA ALA A 31 -35.72 8.21 2.92
C ALA A 31 -36.43 8.06 1.56
N ARG A 32 -35.70 8.27 0.46
CA ARG A 32 -36.27 8.12 -0.89
C ARG A 32 -36.62 6.66 -1.19
N ILE A 33 -35.80 5.70 -0.76
CA ILE A 33 -36.10 4.27 -0.89
C ILE A 33 -37.35 3.92 -0.07
N SER A 34 -37.41 4.36 1.19
CA SER A 34 -38.55 4.12 2.07
C SER A 34 -39.86 4.65 1.47
N GLN A 35 -39.87 5.91 1.03
CA GLN A 35 -41.02 6.52 0.36
C GLN A 35 -41.50 5.70 -0.84
N MET A 36 -40.58 5.19 -1.64
CA MET A 36 -40.91 4.43 -2.84
C MET A 36 -41.39 3.02 -2.56
N ARG A 37 -40.95 2.40 -1.46
CA ARG A 37 -41.47 1.09 -1.03
C ARG A 37 -42.95 1.16 -0.66
N THR A 38 -43.41 2.31 -0.18
CA THR A 38 -44.81 2.54 0.22
C THR A 38 -45.65 3.21 -0.87
N GLN A 39 -45.03 3.71 -1.93
CA GLN A 39 -45.73 4.42 -2.99
C GLN A 39 -46.52 3.43 -3.87
N GLU A 40 -47.81 3.71 -4.07
CA GLU A 40 -48.62 2.96 -5.00
C GLU A 40 -48.17 3.20 -6.45
N GLY A 41 -48.06 2.11 -7.22
CA GLY A 41 -47.74 2.16 -8.64
C GLY A 41 -46.49 1.36 -9.02
N ASN A 42 -46.33 1.19 -10.33
CA ASN A 42 -45.19 0.51 -10.90
C ASN A 42 -44.04 1.49 -11.20
N LEU A 43 -42.80 1.02 -11.05
CA LEU A 43 -41.64 1.74 -11.58
C LEU A 43 -41.80 1.96 -13.08
N THR A 44 -41.64 3.21 -13.52
CA THR A 44 -41.62 3.57 -14.94
C THR A 44 -40.24 3.38 -15.54
N ALA A 45 -40.16 3.18 -16.85
CA ALA A 45 -38.89 3.07 -17.57
C ALA A 45 -37.99 4.30 -17.34
N ARG A 46 -38.57 5.50 -17.34
CA ARG A 46 -37.86 6.76 -17.06
C ARG A 46 -37.20 6.75 -15.67
N LEU A 47 -37.92 6.24 -14.68
CA LEU A 47 -37.44 6.22 -13.31
C LEU A 47 -36.31 5.19 -13.13
N LEU A 48 -36.46 4.01 -13.73
CA LEU A 48 -35.40 2.99 -13.79
C LEU A 48 -34.12 3.53 -14.48
N ALA A 49 -34.27 4.17 -15.64
CA ALA A 49 -33.14 4.77 -16.35
C ALA A 49 -32.41 5.83 -15.48
N SER A 50 -33.16 6.68 -14.77
CA SER A 50 -32.57 7.66 -13.86
C SER A 50 -31.77 7.00 -12.72
N TYR A 51 -32.19 5.85 -12.20
CA TYR A 51 -31.45 5.15 -11.15
C TYR A 51 -30.21 4.45 -11.65
N ILE A 52 -30.27 3.87 -12.85
CA ILE A 52 -29.08 3.31 -13.50
C ILE A 52 -28.05 4.43 -13.69
N GLN A 53 -28.48 5.58 -14.22
CA GLN A 53 -27.58 6.72 -14.42
C GLN A 53 -26.98 7.23 -13.10
N LYS A 54 -27.77 7.35 -12.03
CA LYS A 54 -27.24 7.74 -10.70
C LYS A 54 -26.25 6.74 -10.13
N ALA A 55 -26.52 5.44 -10.31
CA ALA A 55 -25.60 4.39 -9.88
C ALA A 55 -24.29 4.43 -10.70
N GLU A 56 -24.37 4.66 -12.02
CA GLU A 56 -23.19 4.84 -12.88
C GLU A 56 -22.38 6.10 -12.50
N ASP A 57 -23.04 7.24 -12.32
CA ASP A 57 -22.39 8.49 -11.93
C ASP A 57 -21.69 8.33 -10.58
N ARG A 58 -22.36 7.69 -9.61
CA ARG A 58 -21.75 7.38 -8.31
C ARG A 58 -20.59 6.39 -8.42
N GLY A 59 -20.75 5.33 -9.20
CA GLY A 59 -19.70 4.36 -9.46
C GLY A 59 -18.46 5.03 -10.06
N ARG A 60 -18.66 5.99 -10.98
CA ARG A 60 -17.58 6.80 -11.57
C ARG A 60 -16.87 7.66 -10.52
N VAL A 61 -17.63 8.35 -9.65
CA VAL A 61 -17.04 9.15 -8.58
C VAL A 61 -16.23 8.27 -7.63
N LEU A 62 -16.79 7.16 -7.14
CA LEU A 62 -16.09 6.25 -6.24
C LEU A 62 -14.83 5.66 -6.85
N ALA A 63 -14.90 5.25 -8.13
CA ALA A 63 -13.74 4.72 -8.85
C ALA A 63 -12.59 5.74 -9.00
N MET A 64 -12.90 7.04 -8.99
CA MET A 64 -11.91 8.10 -9.19
C MET A 64 -11.43 8.76 -7.89
N THR A 65 -12.24 8.73 -6.83
CA THR A 65 -11.96 9.49 -5.59
C THR A 65 -11.22 8.70 -4.53
N ASP A 66 -11.45 7.39 -4.44
CA ASP A 66 -10.85 6.55 -3.40
C ASP A 66 -9.92 5.40 -3.86
N PRO A 67 -9.36 5.40 -5.10
CA PRO A 67 -8.54 4.27 -5.55
C PRO A 67 -7.18 4.17 -4.86
N ILE A 68 -6.68 5.28 -4.30
CA ILE A 68 -5.35 5.41 -3.69
C ILE A 68 -5.51 6.25 -2.42
N ARG A 69 -5.28 5.65 -1.26
CA ARG A 69 -5.35 6.30 0.05
C ARG A 69 -3.97 6.30 0.71
N PRO A 70 -3.36 7.48 0.94
CA PRO A 70 -2.10 7.56 1.70
C PRO A 70 -2.30 7.06 3.13
N ILE A 71 -1.44 6.15 3.58
CA ILE A 71 -1.38 5.70 4.97
C ILE A 71 -0.37 6.57 5.71
N VAL A 72 0.84 6.69 5.15
CA VAL A 72 1.91 7.58 5.57
C VAL A 72 2.76 7.98 4.37
N GLU A 73 3.39 9.15 4.45
CA GLU A 73 4.25 9.68 3.39
C GLU A 73 5.55 10.19 3.99
N MET A 74 6.69 9.80 3.40
CA MET A 74 8.03 10.17 3.86
C MET A 74 8.22 9.95 5.37
N TYR A 75 7.67 8.85 5.88
CA TYR A 75 7.70 8.54 7.29
C TYR A 75 9.07 8.00 7.68
N PRO A 76 9.74 8.58 8.70
CA PRO A 76 11.08 8.16 9.08
C PRO A 76 11.06 6.74 9.65
N ILE A 77 12.03 5.94 9.23
CA ILE A 77 12.24 4.57 9.71
C ILE A 77 13.57 4.45 10.41
N SER A 78 13.63 3.49 11.32
CA SER A 78 14.85 3.08 11.99
C SER A 78 14.84 1.56 12.01
N ALA A 79 15.79 0.94 11.30
CA ALA A 79 15.92 -0.50 11.32
C ALA A 79 16.12 -0.96 12.76
N VAL A 80 15.22 -1.80 13.25
CA VAL A 80 15.31 -2.42 14.57
C VAL A 80 15.28 -3.94 14.43
N PRO A 81 15.96 -4.67 15.31
CA PRO A 81 15.84 -6.12 15.30
C PRO A 81 14.40 -6.55 15.59
N SER A 82 13.94 -7.57 14.86
CA SER A 82 12.68 -8.25 15.14
C SER A 82 12.76 -9.01 16.46
N LYS A 83 11.64 -9.58 16.90
CA LYS A 83 11.67 -10.57 18.01
C LYS A 83 12.73 -11.64 17.73
N GLN A 84 13.54 -11.95 18.74
CA GLN A 84 14.63 -12.93 18.69
C GLN A 84 15.75 -12.60 17.68
N ASP A 85 15.92 -11.33 17.28
CA ASP A 85 16.99 -10.87 16.39
C ASP A 85 17.07 -11.60 15.03
N ALA A 86 15.95 -12.18 14.58
CA ALA A 86 15.92 -13.01 13.39
C ALA A 86 15.97 -12.22 12.07
N LYS A 87 15.42 -10.99 12.06
CA LYS A 87 15.32 -10.09 10.89
C LYS A 87 15.32 -8.63 11.35
N TRP A 88 15.43 -7.71 10.40
CA TRP A 88 15.21 -6.28 10.63
C TRP A 88 13.75 -5.90 10.35
N GLU A 89 13.14 -5.13 11.26
CA GLU A 89 11.85 -4.47 11.05
C GLU A 89 12.06 -2.98 10.78
N MET A 90 11.24 -2.40 9.90
CA MET A 90 11.36 -0.97 9.53
C MET A 90 10.97 -0.01 10.67
N LEU A 91 10.09 -0.44 11.56
CA LEU A 91 9.57 0.40 12.64
C LEU A 91 9.72 -0.28 14.00
N PRO A 92 10.18 0.44 15.04
CA PRO A 92 10.04 -0.02 16.40
C PRO A 92 8.55 -0.09 16.78
N THR A 93 8.05 -1.29 17.02
CA THR A 93 6.67 -1.49 17.53
C THR A 93 6.66 -2.05 18.94
N GLY A 94 7.64 -1.63 19.77
CA GLY A 94 7.66 -1.94 21.19
C GLY A 94 6.46 -1.33 21.93
N LYS A 95 6.21 -1.77 23.18
CA LYS A 95 5.04 -1.34 23.98
C LYS A 95 4.94 0.18 24.16
N THR A 96 6.06 0.90 24.07
CA THR A 96 6.15 2.35 24.25
C THR A 96 5.87 3.14 22.96
N ASP A 97 5.77 2.49 21.80
CA ASP A 97 5.61 3.15 20.51
C ASP A 97 4.19 2.98 19.95
N GLN A 98 3.23 3.63 20.60
CA GLN A 98 1.80 3.52 20.26
C GLN A 98 1.53 3.95 18.81
N ARG A 99 2.25 4.97 18.32
CA ARG A 99 2.08 5.49 16.96
C ARG A 99 2.50 4.44 15.93
N ASN A 100 3.67 3.83 16.09
CA ASN A 100 4.15 2.81 15.16
C ASN A 100 3.30 1.53 15.25
N GLN A 101 2.75 1.20 16.41
CA GLN A 101 1.76 0.11 16.54
C GLN A 101 0.49 0.39 15.73
N THR A 102 -0.04 1.62 15.79
CA THR A 102 -1.21 2.01 14.98
C THR A 102 -0.90 1.93 13.48
N ILE A 103 0.24 2.46 13.05
CA ILE A 103 0.69 2.39 11.65
C ILE A 103 0.79 0.93 11.21
N ARG A 104 1.47 0.09 11.99
CA ARG A 104 1.57 -1.34 11.72
C ARG A 104 0.20 -2.00 11.58
N SER A 105 -0.73 -1.73 12.48
CA SER A 105 -2.08 -2.31 12.44
C SER A 105 -2.83 -1.96 11.16
N ILE A 106 -2.64 -0.73 10.64
CA ILE A 106 -3.21 -0.30 9.36
C ILE A 106 -2.51 -1.05 8.22
N LEU A 107 -1.17 -1.05 8.18
CA LEU A 107 -0.39 -1.72 7.14
C LEU A 107 -0.63 -3.24 7.08
N GLU A 108 -0.95 -3.89 8.21
CA GLU A 108 -1.29 -5.31 8.28
C GLU A 108 -2.67 -5.64 7.69
N LYS A 109 -3.56 -4.65 7.60
CA LYS A 109 -4.91 -4.76 7.03
C LYS A 109 -5.01 -4.24 5.59
N SER A 110 -4.03 -3.48 5.14
CA SER A 110 -4.03 -2.84 3.83
C SER A 110 -3.28 -3.66 2.77
N GLN A 111 -3.73 -3.50 1.53
CA GLN A 111 -3.03 -3.87 0.32
C GLN A 111 -2.76 -2.60 -0.50
N GLY A 112 -1.63 -2.53 -1.19
CA GLY A 112 -1.34 -1.46 -2.11
C GLY A 112 0.11 -1.37 -2.54
N ILE A 113 0.63 -0.14 -2.56
CA ILE A 113 1.97 0.20 -3.07
C ILE A 113 2.73 0.93 -1.97
N TYR A 114 4.03 0.69 -1.90
CA TYR A 114 4.91 1.37 -0.97
C TYR A 114 6.22 1.77 -1.66
N PHE A 115 6.87 2.76 -1.07
CA PHE A 115 8.15 3.32 -1.52
C PHE A 115 9.10 3.37 -0.34
N LEU A 116 10.37 3.08 -0.59
CA LEU A 116 11.46 3.37 0.34
C LEU A 116 12.35 4.45 -0.25
N TYR A 117 12.83 5.32 0.61
CA TYR A 117 13.66 6.46 0.24
C TYR A 117 14.95 6.45 1.05
N ASP A 118 16.03 6.95 0.45
CA ASP A 118 17.28 7.21 1.16
C ASP A 118 17.20 8.46 2.06
N SER A 119 18.32 8.82 2.68
CA SER A 119 18.42 10.00 3.56
C SER A 119 18.24 11.34 2.84
N GLN A 120 18.35 11.39 1.51
CA GLN A 120 18.09 12.58 0.70
C GLN A 120 16.63 12.66 0.24
N GLY A 121 15.83 11.64 0.53
CA GLY A 121 14.46 11.52 0.09
C GLY A 121 14.32 11.05 -1.36
N CYS A 122 15.37 10.49 -1.95
CA CYS A 122 15.31 9.87 -3.27
C CYS A 122 14.68 8.48 -3.16
N ALA A 123 13.71 8.16 -4.01
CA ALA A 123 13.09 6.84 -4.04
C ALA A 123 14.11 5.80 -4.53
N ILE A 124 14.44 4.83 -3.66
CA ILE A 124 15.40 3.76 -3.94
C ILE A 124 14.70 2.42 -4.23
N TYR A 125 13.43 2.28 -3.85
CA TYR A 125 12.67 1.07 -4.06
C TYR A 125 11.17 1.37 -4.12
N ALA A 126 10.46 0.68 -5.02
CA ALA A 126 9.00 0.64 -5.04
C ALA A 126 8.55 -0.82 -4.97
N GLY A 127 7.58 -1.10 -4.12
CA GLY A 127 7.00 -2.44 -3.97
C GLY A 127 5.48 -2.40 -4.02
N LYS A 128 4.89 -3.57 -4.27
CA LYS A 128 3.45 -3.77 -4.29
C LYS A 128 3.07 -5.01 -3.51
N THR A 129 1.80 -5.09 -3.12
CA THR A 129 1.22 -6.28 -2.53
C THR A 129 0.26 -6.96 -3.50
N GLU A 130 0.45 -8.26 -3.75
CA GLU A 130 -0.53 -9.06 -4.52
C GLU A 130 -1.23 -10.09 -3.64
N LYS A 131 -0.46 -10.81 -2.80
CA LYS A 131 -0.97 -11.91 -1.97
C LYS A 131 -0.84 -11.68 -0.47
N GLN A 132 -0.02 -10.71 -0.06
CA GLN A 132 0.30 -10.40 1.34
C GLN A 132 -0.17 -8.98 1.68
N ASN A 133 -0.12 -8.59 2.94
CA ASN A 133 -0.37 -7.20 3.34
C ASN A 133 0.90 -6.34 3.17
N ILE A 134 0.74 -5.01 3.26
CA ILE A 134 1.84 -4.06 3.05
C ILE A 134 2.96 -4.29 4.06
N TRP A 135 2.62 -4.45 5.35
CA TRP A 135 3.61 -4.65 6.42
C TRP A 135 4.56 -5.83 6.15
N LYS A 136 4.00 -6.98 5.76
CA LYS A 136 4.78 -8.20 5.55
C LYS A 136 5.66 -8.09 4.31
N GLU A 137 5.11 -7.64 3.19
CA GLU A 137 5.90 -7.49 1.95
C GLU A 137 7.01 -6.44 2.10
N MET A 138 6.73 -5.33 2.79
CA MET A 138 7.73 -4.31 3.10
C MET A 138 8.91 -4.91 3.87
N ASN A 139 8.66 -5.57 5.00
CA ASN A 139 9.73 -6.15 5.82
C ASN A 139 10.47 -7.28 5.08
N ASP A 140 9.77 -8.10 4.30
CA ASP A 140 10.43 -9.12 3.47
C ASP A 140 11.32 -8.47 2.40
N ALA A 141 10.89 -7.38 1.77
CA ALA A 141 11.71 -6.62 0.84
C ALA A 141 12.89 -5.92 1.54
N PHE A 142 12.70 -5.43 2.77
CA PHE A 142 13.73 -4.75 3.57
C PHE A 142 14.96 -5.63 3.79
N ASN A 143 14.72 -6.92 4.09
CA ASN A 143 15.73 -7.92 4.40
C ASN A 143 16.25 -8.69 3.17
N ARG A 144 15.62 -8.53 2.00
CA ARG A 144 15.96 -9.34 0.82
C ARG A 144 17.32 -8.96 0.25
N GLU A 145 18.17 -9.97 0.07
CA GLU A 145 19.44 -9.79 -0.63
C GLU A 145 19.21 -9.45 -2.12
N ARG A 146 19.91 -8.42 -2.60
CA ARG A 146 19.80 -7.93 -3.98
C ARG A 146 21.17 -7.89 -4.62
N SER A 147 21.43 -8.78 -5.57
CA SER A 147 22.72 -8.86 -6.27
C SER A 147 23.10 -7.58 -7.03
N ASN A 148 22.13 -6.73 -7.37
CA ASN A 148 22.32 -5.45 -8.05
C ASN A 148 22.53 -4.27 -7.07
N HIS A 149 22.31 -4.47 -5.77
CA HIS A 149 22.53 -3.46 -4.74
C HIS A 149 23.85 -3.75 -4.06
N GLN A 150 24.93 -3.23 -4.62
CA GLN A 150 26.29 -3.44 -4.14
C GLN A 150 27.01 -2.10 -4.07
N ALA A 151 27.75 -1.87 -2.99
CA ALA A 151 28.61 -0.71 -2.84
C ALA A 151 29.99 -1.12 -2.32
N PHE A 152 30.96 -0.25 -2.53
CA PHE A 152 32.32 -0.45 -2.04
C PHE A 152 32.43 0.07 -0.61
N PHE A 153 32.74 -0.82 0.33
CA PHE A 153 33.00 -0.45 1.72
C PHE A 153 34.40 -0.84 2.12
N VAL A 154 34.94 -0.07 3.05
CA VAL A 154 36.13 -0.46 3.80
C VAL A 154 35.66 -1.22 5.04
N GLN A 155 36.14 -2.45 5.20
CA GLN A 155 35.84 -3.24 6.38
C GLN A 155 36.71 -2.77 7.54
N HIS A 156 36.09 -2.14 8.54
CA HIS A 156 36.77 -1.73 9.77
C HIS A 156 36.71 -2.87 10.80
N PRO A 157 37.82 -3.13 11.53
CA PRO A 157 37.79 -4.04 12.67
C PRO A 157 36.77 -3.60 13.70
N THR A 158 35.98 -4.55 14.21
CA THR A 158 34.95 -4.32 15.24
C THR A 158 35.48 -4.48 16.66
N ASN A 159 36.75 -4.89 16.79
CA ASN A 159 37.46 -5.18 18.03
C ASN A 159 38.83 -4.47 18.04
N GLY A 160 39.16 -3.84 19.17
CA GLY A 160 40.26 -2.88 19.26
C GLY A 160 41.68 -3.43 19.06
N SER A 161 41.88 -4.74 19.15
CA SER A 161 43.21 -5.37 19.03
C SER A 161 43.76 -5.45 17.61
N THR A 162 42.92 -5.23 16.59
CA THR A 162 43.32 -5.29 15.16
C THR A 162 43.11 -3.97 14.42
N PHE A 163 42.76 -2.90 15.16
CA PHE A 163 42.59 -1.57 14.59
C PHE A 163 43.94 -0.88 14.37
N SER A 164 44.24 -0.57 13.10
CA SER A 164 45.25 0.42 12.73
C SER A 164 44.58 1.57 11.96
N PRO A 165 45.01 2.83 12.14
CA PRO A 165 44.57 3.92 11.30
C PRO A 165 44.83 3.68 9.81
N ALA A 166 44.01 4.27 8.94
CA ALA A 166 44.10 4.04 7.49
C ALA A 166 45.39 4.61 6.85
N TRP A 167 46.03 5.60 7.49
CA TRP A 167 47.31 6.13 7.03
C TRP A 167 48.50 5.20 7.35
N GLU A 168 48.35 4.30 8.32
CA GLU A 168 49.37 3.27 8.65
C GLU A 168 49.16 2.01 7.83
N THR A 169 47.92 1.52 7.80
CA THR A 169 47.54 0.32 7.05
C THR A 169 46.37 0.64 6.13
N PRO A 170 46.64 1.04 4.88
CA PRO A 170 45.60 1.32 3.90
C PRO A 170 44.73 0.08 3.65
N ARG A 171 43.42 0.24 3.81
CA ARG A 171 42.45 -0.83 3.58
C ARG A 171 41.85 -0.67 2.19
N GLN A 172 41.79 -1.79 1.45
CA GLN A 172 41.18 -1.80 0.13
C GLN A 172 39.65 -1.82 0.25
N PRO A 173 38.93 -0.92 -0.44
CA PRO A 173 37.49 -1.02 -0.57
C PRO A 173 37.10 -2.35 -1.22
N LYS A 174 36.14 -3.05 -0.61
CA LYS A 174 35.59 -4.30 -1.14
C LYS A 174 34.14 -4.09 -1.52
N LYS A 175 33.73 -4.73 -2.62
CA LYS A 175 32.34 -4.74 -3.04
C LYS A 175 31.54 -5.62 -2.08
N MET A 176 30.54 -5.05 -1.42
CA MET A 176 29.64 -5.76 -0.52
C MET A 176 28.21 -5.61 -0.98
N VAL A 177 27.36 -6.57 -0.63
CA VAL A 177 25.92 -6.45 -0.82
C VAL A 177 25.37 -5.47 0.21
N VAL A 178 24.49 -4.60 -0.25
CA VAL A 178 23.80 -3.60 0.58
C VAL A 178 22.33 -3.95 0.60
N TYR A 179 21.75 -3.99 1.79
CA TYR A 179 20.33 -4.24 1.96
C TYR A 179 19.55 -2.92 1.99
N LEU A 180 18.23 -3.01 1.81
CA LEU A 180 17.39 -1.82 1.96
C LEU A 180 17.36 -1.34 3.41
N TYR A 181 17.60 -2.22 4.39
CA TYR A 181 17.76 -1.80 5.78
C TYR A 181 19.00 -0.98 6.06
N ASP A 182 20.03 -1.06 5.21
CA ASP A 182 21.24 -0.26 5.35
C ASP A 182 21.08 1.16 4.77
N THR A 183 20.10 1.36 3.88
CA THR A 183 20.02 2.55 3.02
C THR A 183 18.73 3.33 3.14
N ALA A 184 17.61 2.67 3.43
CA ALA A 184 16.32 3.34 3.52
C ALA A 184 16.19 4.09 4.86
N HIS A 185 15.78 5.35 4.76
CA HIS A 185 15.56 6.26 5.88
C HIS A 185 14.10 6.69 6.01
N TYR A 186 13.33 6.64 4.92
CA TYR A 186 11.90 6.94 4.93
C TYR A 186 11.11 5.89 4.15
N PHE A 187 9.81 5.80 4.44
CA PHE A 187 8.86 5.10 3.58
C PHE A 187 7.56 5.88 3.38
N SER A 188 6.93 5.61 2.24
CA SER A 188 5.55 6.00 1.98
C SER A 188 4.76 4.74 1.69
N ALA A 189 3.53 4.67 2.17
CA ALA A 189 2.64 3.54 1.92
C ALA A 189 1.25 4.04 1.57
N TYR A 190 0.66 3.42 0.55
CA TYR A 190 -0.65 3.76 0.02
C TYR A 190 -1.49 2.49 -0.01
N GLU A 191 -2.68 2.55 0.61
CA GLU A 191 -3.71 1.55 0.36
C GLU A 191 -4.28 1.80 -1.04
N VAL A 192 -4.35 0.76 -1.86
CA VAL A 192 -4.76 0.87 -3.26
C VAL A 192 -5.79 -0.21 -3.56
N THR A 193 -6.84 0.16 -4.29
CA THR A 193 -7.84 -0.80 -4.76
C THR A 193 -7.15 -1.95 -5.53
N PRO A 194 -7.39 -3.23 -5.19
CA PRO A 194 -6.59 -4.35 -5.70
C PRO A 194 -6.45 -4.41 -7.23
N SER A 195 -7.49 -4.03 -7.98
CA SER A 195 -7.48 -4.01 -9.45
C SER A 195 -6.53 -2.98 -10.07
N LEU A 196 -6.11 -1.96 -9.31
CA LEU A 196 -5.20 -0.91 -9.76
C LEU A 196 -3.75 -1.16 -9.38
N ILE A 197 -3.49 -2.01 -8.38
CA ILE A 197 -2.13 -2.28 -7.87
C ILE A 197 -1.15 -2.67 -9.01
N PRO A 198 -1.46 -3.64 -9.90
CA PRO A 198 -0.52 -4.03 -10.93
C PRO A 198 -0.25 -2.90 -11.93
N LYS A 199 -1.28 -2.11 -12.26
CA LYS A 199 -1.16 -1.00 -13.24
C LYS A 199 -0.33 0.14 -12.68
N LEU A 200 -0.54 0.50 -11.42
CA LEU A 200 0.19 1.58 -10.76
C LEU A 200 1.65 1.19 -10.50
N GLU A 201 1.92 -0.04 -10.08
CA GLU A 201 3.31 -0.51 -9.93
C GLU A 201 4.03 -0.50 -11.28
N ALA A 202 3.38 -0.99 -12.33
CA ALA A 202 3.93 -0.98 -13.67
C ALA A 202 4.20 0.45 -14.19
N LEU A 203 3.38 1.44 -13.81
CA LEU A 203 3.62 2.85 -14.10
C LEU A 203 4.83 3.38 -13.31
N VAL A 204 4.87 3.14 -12.00
CA VAL A 204 5.93 3.60 -11.09
C VAL A 204 7.29 3.06 -11.50
N VAL A 205 7.39 1.76 -11.79
CA VAL A 205 8.65 1.13 -12.20
C VAL A 205 9.18 1.75 -13.50
N ARG A 206 8.29 2.14 -14.43
CA ARG A 206 8.69 2.81 -15.69
C ARG A 206 9.04 4.28 -15.47
N ALA A 207 8.32 4.99 -14.61
CA ALA A 207 8.58 6.39 -14.31
C ALA A 207 9.92 6.60 -13.58
N PHE A 208 10.32 5.66 -12.74
CA PHE A 208 11.55 5.72 -11.93
C PHE A 208 12.57 4.64 -12.32
N CYS A 209 12.62 4.30 -13.61
CA CYS A 209 13.36 3.16 -14.16
C CYS A 209 14.87 3.19 -13.84
N ASN A 210 15.45 4.37 -13.66
CA ASN A 210 16.87 4.55 -13.37
C ASN A 210 17.18 4.77 -11.87
N SER A 211 16.16 4.95 -11.05
CA SER A 211 16.31 5.27 -9.62
C SER A 211 15.97 4.09 -8.71
N LEU A 212 15.06 3.21 -9.14
CA LEU A 212 14.61 2.09 -8.33
C LEU A 212 15.55 0.88 -8.46
N SER A 213 15.87 0.25 -7.33
CA SER A 213 16.70 -0.96 -7.29
C SER A 213 15.94 -2.25 -7.68
N ASN A 214 14.78 -2.15 -8.33
CA ASN A 214 13.91 -3.28 -8.65
C ASN A 214 14.60 -4.21 -9.66
N LYS A 215 14.74 -5.51 -9.31
CA LYS A 215 15.65 -6.43 -10.01
C LYS A 215 15.17 -6.87 -11.41
N LYS A 216 13.97 -6.51 -11.87
CA LYS A 216 13.44 -6.94 -13.18
C LYS A 216 12.40 -5.94 -13.71
N MET A 217 12.83 -5.01 -14.57
CA MET A 217 11.89 -4.17 -15.32
C MET A 217 11.36 -4.87 -16.59
N GLU A 218 12.05 -5.90 -17.07
CA GLU A 218 11.84 -6.49 -18.40
C GLU A 218 10.78 -7.61 -18.45
N LYS A 219 10.23 -8.02 -17.31
CA LYS A 219 9.21 -9.09 -17.21
C LYS A 219 7.95 -8.65 -16.45
N LEU A 220 7.54 -7.39 -16.63
CA LEU A 220 6.24 -6.87 -16.18
C LEU A 220 5.21 -6.96 -17.30
#